data_AF-A0A9D0RD66-F1
#
_entry.id   AF-A0A9D0RD66-F1
#
_cell.length_a   1.000
_cell.length_b   1.000
_cell.length_c   1.000
_cell.angle_alpha   90.00
_cell.angle_beta   90.00
_cell.angle_gamma   90.00
#
_symmetry.space_group_name_H-M   'P 1'
#
loop_
_entity.id
_entity.type
_entity.pdbx_description
1 polymer ?
#
loop_
_entity_poly.entity_id
_entity_poly.type
_entity_poly.pdbx_seq_one_letter_code
_entity_poly.pdbx_strand_id
1 'polypeptide(L)'
;MPAEPPRDDERPLASMETERRLRETFPIDTPPDEFAARDGLGWLNFPFAHYRYRDEELDRWIQAVGGILRNPKRLQACRDRYLNEAEKRLLQRYLNEDFGDD
;
A
#
# COMPACT_ATOMS: atom_id res chain seq x y z
N MET A 1 24.03 23.18 0.76
CA MET A 1 24.18 21.71 0.92
C MET A 1 22.90 21.09 0.39
N PRO A 2 22.95 20.23 -0.65
CA PRO A 2 21.76 19.48 -1.05
C PRO A 2 21.48 18.42 0.00
N ALA A 3 20.24 18.35 0.50
CA ALA A 3 19.81 17.30 1.42
C ALA A 3 19.85 15.96 0.67
N GLU A 4 20.73 15.06 1.08
CA GLU A 4 20.72 13.67 0.65
C GLU A 4 19.37 13.06 1.07
N PRO A 5 18.67 12.29 0.20
CA PRO A 5 17.48 11.58 0.62
C PRO A 5 17.86 10.57 1.72
N PRO A 6 17.02 10.40 2.77
CA PRO A 6 17.34 9.52 3.88
C PRO A 6 17.63 8.11 3.36
N ARG A 7 18.77 7.56 3.79
CA ARG A 7 19.23 6.22 3.46
C ARG A 7 18.26 5.21 4.09
N ASP A 8 17.96 4.13 3.38
CA ASP A 8 17.02 3.04 3.71
C ASP A 8 17.14 2.40 5.13
N ASP A 9 18.15 2.77 5.93
CA ASP A 9 18.50 2.21 7.24
C ASP A 9 17.96 3.00 8.46
N GLU A 10 17.31 4.15 8.26
CA GLU A 10 16.80 5.01 9.35
C GLU A 10 15.33 4.74 9.73
N ARG A 11 14.72 3.70 9.15
CA ARG A 11 13.33 3.34 9.46
C ARG A 11 13.25 2.64 10.80
N PRO A 12 12.42 3.12 11.75
CA PRO A 12 12.22 2.42 13.01
C PRO A 12 11.66 1.01 12.75
N LEU A 13 12.22 0.04 13.45
CA LEU A 13 11.68 -1.31 13.45
C LEU A 13 10.29 -1.29 14.08
N ALA A 14 9.31 -1.86 13.38
CA ALA A 14 7.98 -2.04 13.95
C ALA A 14 8.05 -2.96 15.18
N SER A 15 7.19 -2.70 16.16
CA SER A 15 7.03 -3.59 17.30
C SER A 15 6.51 -4.95 16.85
N MET A 16 6.90 -6.02 17.54
CA MET A 16 6.41 -7.39 17.25
C MET A 16 4.88 -7.48 17.25
N GLU A 17 4.22 -6.70 18.12
CA GLU A 17 2.75 -6.65 18.15
C GLU A 17 2.16 -6.01 16.88
N THR A 18 2.81 -4.97 16.35
CA THR A 18 2.43 -4.34 15.08
C THR A 18 2.61 -5.32 13.93
N GLU A 19 3.77 -5.98 13.85
CA GLU A 19 4.06 -6.99 12.83
C GLU A 19 3.03 -8.12 12.85
N ARG A 20 2.70 -8.63 14.04
CA ARG A 20 1.68 -9.67 14.21
C ARG A 20 0.29 -9.19 13.80
N ARG A 21 -0.13 -8.00 14.22
CA ARG A 21 -1.40 -7.41 13.78
C ARG A 21 -1.45 -7.25 12.27
N LEU A 22 -0.38 -6.75 11.66
CA LEU A 22 -0.31 -6.59 10.21
C LEU A 22 -0.40 -7.94 9.51
N ARG A 23 0.28 -8.97 10.01
CA ARG A 23 0.19 -10.32 9.46
C ARG A 23 -1.21 -10.94 9.58
N GLU A 24 -1.93 -10.64 10.66
CA GLU A 24 -3.33 -11.07 10.83
C GLU A 24 -4.32 -10.22 10.02
N THR A 25 -3.98 -8.97 9.72
CA THR A 25 -4.84 -8.01 9.02
C THR A 25 -4.65 -8.07 7.50
N PHE A 26 -3.41 -8.15 7.05
CA PHE A 26 -3.04 -8.11 5.64
C PHE A 26 -2.82 -9.53 5.11
N PRO A 27 -3.49 -9.91 4.01
CA PRO A 27 -3.27 -11.20 3.38
C PRO A 27 -1.93 -11.17 2.63
N ILE A 28 -0.83 -11.48 3.33
CA ILE A 28 0.51 -11.62 2.75
C ILE A 28 0.59 -12.71 1.65
N ASP A 29 -0.38 -13.63 1.62
CA ASP A 29 -0.56 -14.63 0.55
C ASP A 29 -1.07 -13.99 -0.76
N THR A 30 -1.78 -12.87 -0.68
CA THR A 30 -2.25 -12.11 -1.84
C THR A 30 -1.11 -11.26 -2.41
N PRO A 31 -0.92 -11.21 -3.73
CA PRO A 31 0.11 -10.38 -4.32
C PRO A 31 -0.10 -8.89 -3.99
N PRO A 32 0.98 -8.15 -3.67
CA PRO A 32 0.90 -6.74 -3.28
C PRO A 32 0.27 -5.87 -4.37
N ASP A 33 0.45 -6.24 -5.64
CA ASP A 33 -0.20 -5.60 -6.78
C ASP A 33 -1.72 -5.72 -6.75
N GLU A 34 -2.27 -6.88 -6.38
CA GLU A 34 -3.72 -7.09 -6.32
C GLU A 34 -4.32 -6.35 -5.12
N PHE A 35 -3.66 -6.40 -3.97
CA PHE A 35 -4.07 -5.66 -2.78
C PHE A 35 -4.05 -4.15 -3.03
N ALA A 36 -2.96 -3.62 -3.57
CA ALA A 36 -2.86 -2.20 -3.92
C ALA A 36 -3.92 -1.81 -4.95
N ALA A 37 -4.21 -2.66 -5.92
CA ALA A 37 -5.21 -2.39 -6.93
C ALA A 37 -6.63 -2.28 -6.34
N ARG A 38 -7.04 -3.22 -5.48
CA ARG A 38 -8.38 -3.28 -4.86
C ARG A 38 -8.53 -2.34 -3.67
N ASP A 39 -7.65 -2.44 -2.69
CA ASP A 39 -7.81 -1.79 -1.38
C ASP A 39 -6.89 -0.58 -1.21
N GLY A 40 -5.88 -0.44 -2.07
CA GLY A 40 -4.86 0.61 -1.96
C GLY A 40 -5.37 2.05 -1.93
N LEU A 41 -6.62 2.31 -2.35
CA LEU A 41 -7.24 3.63 -2.24
C LEU A 41 -7.55 4.03 -0.80
N GLY A 42 -8.01 3.11 0.04
CA GLY A 42 -8.22 3.37 1.48
C GLY A 42 -6.91 3.57 2.24
N TRP A 43 -5.80 3.23 1.60
CA TRP A 43 -4.45 3.20 2.17
C TRP A 43 -3.50 4.20 1.50
N LEU A 44 -4.04 5.23 0.81
CA LEU A 44 -3.28 6.26 0.08
C LEU A 44 -2.13 6.87 0.90
N ASN A 45 -2.34 7.01 2.21
CA ASN A 45 -1.29 7.37 3.15
C ASN A 45 -0.92 6.11 3.94
N PHE A 46 -0.02 5.27 3.40
CA PHE A 46 0.37 3.99 4.02
C PHE A 46 1.59 4.23 4.95
N PRO A 47 1.41 4.60 6.23
CA PRO A 47 2.53 4.89 7.13
C PRO A 47 3.35 3.62 7.42
N PHE A 48 2.79 2.43 7.19
CA PHE A 48 3.44 1.15 7.43
C PHE A 48 4.68 0.94 6.57
N ALA A 49 4.74 1.54 5.37
CA ALA A 49 5.92 1.49 4.52
C ALA A 49 7.10 2.34 5.04
N HIS A 50 6.86 3.21 6.03
CA HIS A 50 7.93 3.94 6.74
C HIS A 50 8.58 3.11 7.86
N TYR A 51 8.03 1.96 8.22
CA TYR A 51 8.63 1.07 9.23
C TYR A 51 9.29 -0.12 8.56
N ARG A 52 10.25 -0.72 9.26
CA ARG A 52 10.90 -1.97 8.86
C ARG A 52 10.39 -3.12 9.70
N TYR A 53 10.13 -4.27 9.08
CA TYR A 53 9.63 -5.44 9.78
C TYR A 53 10.75 -6.50 9.90
N ARG A 54 10.68 -7.31 10.96
CA ARG A 54 11.60 -8.43 11.17
C ARG A 54 11.31 -9.57 10.21
N ASP A 55 10.03 -9.77 9.91
CA ASP A 55 9.60 -10.75 8.93
C ASP A 55 9.89 -10.19 7.52
N GLU A 56 10.90 -10.77 6.85
CA GLU A 56 11.37 -10.29 5.53
C GLU A 56 10.28 -10.37 4.45
N GLU A 57 9.36 -11.33 4.58
CA GLU A 57 8.25 -11.51 3.64
C GLU A 57 7.23 -10.38 3.80
N LEU A 58 6.85 -10.08 5.05
CA LEU A 58 5.98 -8.95 5.36
C LEU A 58 6.63 -7.62 4.98
N ASP A 59 7.91 -7.42 5.31
CA ASP A 59 8.65 -6.21 4.98
C ASP A 59 8.64 -5.96 3.46
N ARG A 60 9.03 -6.96 2.68
CA ARG A 60 9.00 -6.86 1.21
C ARG A 60 7.61 -6.58 0.68
N TRP A 61 6.58 -7.23 1.23
CA TRP A 61 5.20 -7.02 0.82
C TRP A 61 4.74 -5.59 1.09
N ILE A 62 4.95 -5.08 2.31
CA ILE A 62 4.56 -3.74 2.73
C ILE A 62 5.32 -2.67 1.92
N GLN A 63 6.61 -2.87 1.68
CA GLN A 63 7.42 -1.98 0.85
C GLN A 63 6.94 -1.98 -0.62
N ALA A 64 6.57 -3.15 -1.16
CA ALA A 64 6.04 -3.27 -2.51
C ALA A 64 4.71 -2.53 -2.66
N VAL A 65 3.76 -2.74 -1.74
CA VAL A 65 2.49 -2.02 -1.71
C VAL A 65 2.74 -0.52 -1.59
N GLY A 66 3.56 -0.08 -0.63
CA GLY A 66 3.91 1.32 -0.46
C GLY A 66 4.50 1.96 -1.71
N GLY A 67 5.36 1.25 -2.45
CA GLY A 67 5.92 1.71 -3.72
C GLY A 67 4.89 1.82 -4.85
N ILE A 68 3.90 0.94 -4.89
CA ILE A 68 2.79 0.99 -5.85
C ILE A 68 1.85 2.16 -5.51
N LEU A 69 1.50 2.32 -4.24
CA LEU A 69 0.61 3.39 -3.77
C LEU A 69 1.21 4.79 -3.93
N ARG A 70 2.51 4.95 -3.67
CA ARG A 70 3.24 6.20 -3.92
C ARG A 70 3.25 6.60 -5.39
N ASN A 71 3.05 5.66 -6.31
CA ASN A 71 3.12 5.91 -7.74
C ASN A 71 1.76 5.67 -8.41
N PRO A 72 0.92 6.71 -8.59
CA PRO A 72 -0.45 6.56 -9.08
C PRO A 72 -0.52 5.92 -10.47
N LYS A 73 0.52 6.06 -11.30
CA LYS A 73 0.61 5.38 -12.60
C LYS A 73 0.74 3.86 -12.46
N ARG A 74 1.56 3.39 -11.52
CA ARG A 74 1.69 1.95 -11.23
C ARG A 74 0.41 1.41 -10.63
N LEU A 75 -0.14 2.12 -9.65
CA LEU A 75 -1.42 1.78 -9.05
C LEU A 75 -2.53 1.62 -10.11
N GLN A 76 -2.62 2.56 -11.05
CA GLN A 76 -3.60 2.50 -12.14
C GLN A 76 -3.32 1.33 -13.09
N ALA A 77 -2.06 1.01 -13.40
CA ALA A 77 -1.72 -0.18 -14.20
C ALA A 77 -2.06 -1.50 -13.48
N CYS A 78 -1.83 -1.59 -12.18
CA CYS A 78 -2.24 -2.75 -11.37
C CYS A 78 -3.76 -2.87 -11.34
N ARG A 79 -4.49 -1.75 -11.19
CA ARG A 79 -5.95 -1.75 -11.35
C ARG A 79 -6.38 -2.19 -12.72
N ASP A 80 -5.69 -1.75 -13.76
CA ASP A 80 -6.08 -2.12 -15.11
C ASP A 80 -5.97 -3.63 -15.34
N ARG A 81 -4.93 -4.22 -14.76
CA ARG A 81 -4.57 -5.63 -14.88
C ARG A 81 -5.35 -6.58 -13.96
N TYR A 82 -5.64 -6.17 -12.73
CA TYR A 82 -6.25 -7.03 -11.70
C TYR A 82 -7.73 -6.74 -11.48
N LEU A 83 -8.20 -5.51 -11.73
CA LEU A 83 -9.62 -5.18 -11.57
C LEU A 83 -10.37 -5.33 -12.89
N ASN A 84 -11.53 -5.96 -12.79
CA ASN A 84 -12.52 -5.92 -13.86
C ASN A 84 -13.23 -4.56 -13.91
N GLU A 85 -13.89 -4.26 -15.02
CA GLU A 85 -14.62 -2.99 -15.21
C GLU A 85 -15.65 -2.72 -14.09
N ALA A 86 -16.28 -3.77 -13.55
CA ALA A 86 -17.20 -3.66 -12.42
C ALA A 86 -16.50 -3.19 -11.12
N GLU A 87 -15.34 -3.75 -10.81
CA GLU A 87 -14.52 -3.38 -9.65
C GLU A 87 -13.96 -1.96 -9.83
N LYS A 88 -13.48 -1.62 -11.04
CA LYS A 88 -13.03 -0.26 -11.37
C LYS A 88 -14.14 0.77 -11.16
N ARG A 89 -15.38 0.45 -11.58
CA ARG A 89 -16.54 1.32 -11.37
C ARG A 89 -16.89 1.48 -9.89
N LEU A 90 -16.80 0.41 -9.09
CA LEU A 90 -17.02 0.47 -7.65
C LEU A 90 -15.99 1.39 -6.97
N LEU A 91 -14.71 1.25 -7.30
CA LEU A 91 -13.65 2.12 -6.77
C LEU A 91 -13.76 3.56 -7.25
N GLN A 92 -14.11 3.77 -8.52
CA GLN A 92 -14.35 5.11 -9.06
C GLN A 92 -15.53 5.79 -8.37
N ARG A 93 -16.58 5.03 -8.05
CA ARG A 93 -17.73 5.51 -7.28
C ARG A 93 -17.32 5.85 -5.85
N TYR A 94 -16.54 5.01 -5.19
CA TYR A 94 -16.02 5.26 -3.84
C TYR A 94 -15.17 6.54 -3.79
N LEU A 95 -14.26 6.70 -4.76
CA LEU A 95 -13.46 7.92 -4.95
C LEU A 95 -14.33 9.18 -5.16
N ASN A 96 -15.39 9.06 -5.93
CA ASN A 96 -16.27 10.18 -6.26
C ASN A 96 -17.23 10.52 -5.11
N GLU A 97 -17.61 9.56 -4.28
CA GLU A 97 -18.44 9.78 -3.08
C GLU A 97 -17.60 10.31 -1.90
N ASP A 98 -16.34 9.91 -1.74
CA ASP A 98 -15.46 10.38 -0.65
C ASP A 98 -14.95 11.82 -0.87
N PHE A 99 -14.80 12.25 -2.13
CA PHE A 99 -14.45 13.63 -2.51
C PHE A 99 -15.67 14.53 -2.81
N GLY A 100 -16.89 14.03 -2.59
CA GLY A 100 -18.13 14.69 -2.96
C GLY A 100 -19.01 15.03 -1.75
N ASP A 101 -18.50 15.87 -0.84
CA ASP A 101 -19.36 16.66 0.05
C ASP A 101 -19.04 18.15 -0.14
N ASP A 102 -20.10 18.87 -0.54
CA ASP A 102 -20.29 20.29 -0.88
C ASP A 102 -19.86 20.82 -2.27
#